data_AF-A0A7T5ESI2-F1
#
_entry.id   AF-A0A7T5ESI2-F1
#
_cell.length_a   1.000
_cell.length_b   1.000
_cell.length_c   1.000
_cell.angle_alpha   90.00
_cell.angle_beta   90.00
_cell.angle_gamma   90.00
#
_symmetry.space_group_name_H-M   'P 1'
#
loop_
_entity.id
_entity.type
_entity.pdbx_description
1 polymer ?
#
loop_
_entity_poly.entity_id
_entity_poly.type
_entity_poly.pdbx_seq_one_letter_code
_entity_poly.pdbx_strand_id
1 'polypeptide(L)' 'MVSTAAYVNDRPQIAIVIGVATPPQYRRNGYASKVLYKLCLDAIQSGKVLYLFYTNPQAGSVYQHLGFRNGGEWKVLSLL' A
#
# COMPACT_ATOMS: atom_id res chain seq x y z
N MET A 1 10.19 14.31 -5.95
CA MET A 1 9.09 13.47 -5.41
C MET A 1 9.40 13.18 -3.94
N VAL A 2 8.48 13.47 -3.01
CA VAL A 2 8.71 13.31 -1.55
C VAL A 2 8.09 12.04 -0.96
N SER A 3 7.24 11.34 -1.71
CA SER A 3 6.63 10.08 -1.32
C SER A 3 6.36 9.23 -2.56
N THR A 4 6.47 7.92 -2.43
CA THR A 4 6.26 6.95 -3.50
C THR A 4 5.20 5.93 -3.08
N ALA A 5 4.51 5.36 -4.06
CA ALA A 5 3.78 4.10 -3.99
C ALA A 5 3.61 3.57 -5.42
N ALA A 6 3.57 2.25 -5.56
CA ALA A 6 3.28 1.59 -6.83
C ALA A 6 2.41 0.36 -6.57
N TYR A 7 1.94 -0.28 -7.63
CA TYR A 7 1.38 -1.63 -7.52
C TYR A 7 1.94 -2.52 -8.62
N VAL A 8 1.92 -3.83 -8.36
CA VAL A 8 2.16 -4.86 -9.37
C VAL A 8 0.89 -5.68 -9.55
N ASN A 9 0.63 -6.15 -10.77
CA ASN A 9 -0.50 -7.04 -11.01
C ASN A 9 -0.12 -8.45 -10.55
N ASP A 10 -0.86 -8.97 -9.57
CA ASP A 10 -0.84 -10.40 -9.22
C ASP A 10 -1.63 -11.17 -10.29
N ARG A 11 -2.80 -10.65 -10.66
CA ARG A 11 -3.69 -11.14 -11.74
C ARG A 11 -4.37 -9.95 -12.42
N PRO A 12 -5.07 -10.12 -13.56
CA PRO A 12 -5.67 -8.98 -14.27
C PRO A 12 -6.59 -8.09 -13.42
N GLN A 13 -7.32 -8.67 -12.47
CA GLN A 13 -8.24 -7.96 -11.55
C GLN A 13 -7.64 -7.71 -10.15
N ILE A 14 -6.40 -8.15 -9.88
CA ILE A 14 -5.81 -8.14 -8.53
C ILE A 14 -4.43 -7.49 -8.56
N ALA A 15 -4.23 -6.50 -7.69
CA ALA A 15 -2.96 -5.79 -7.57
C ALA A 15 -2.41 -5.80 -6.13
N ILE A 16 -1.09 -5.85 -6.02
CA ILE A 16 -0.36 -5.76 -4.75
C ILE A 16 0.27 -4.38 -4.65
N VAL A 17 -0.05 -3.61 -3.61
CA VAL A 17 0.61 -2.33 -3.35
C VAL A 17 2.02 -2.56 -2.85
N ILE A 18 3.00 -1.89 -3.45
CA ILE A 18 4.43 -1.99 -3.14
C ILE A 18 5.10 -0.60 -3.13
N GLY A 19 6.35 -0.53 -2.67
CA GLY A 19 7.18 0.67 -2.82
C GLY A 19 6.66 1.90 -2.08
N VAL A 20 5.90 1.73 -1.00
CA VAL A 20 5.39 2.83 -0.18
C VAL A 20 6.51 3.38 0.68
N ALA A 21 6.96 4.61 0.39
CA ALA A 21 8.03 5.24 1.14
C ALA A 21 7.85 6.76 1.24
N THR A 22 8.21 7.33 2.39
CA THR A 22 8.34 8.77 2.64
C THR A 22 9.60 9.00 3.48
N PRO A 23 10.54 9.88 3.07
CA PRO A 23 11.73 10.16 3.87
C PRO A 23 11.35 10.66 5.27
N PRO A 24 12.10 10.28 6.33
CA PRO A 24 11.75 10.59 7.72
C PRO A 24 11.38 12.05 7.99
N GLN A 25 12.14 12.99 7.43
CA GLN A 25 11.94 14.44 7.58
C GLN A 25 10.64 14.96 6.95
N TYR A 26 9.98 14.18 6.10
CA TYR A 26 8.71 14.52 5.46
C TYR A 26 7.51 13.69 5.98
N ARG A 27 7.72 12.77 6.93
CA ARG A 27 6.62 11.95 7.49
C ARG A 27 5.65 12.79 8.34
N ARG A 28 4.46 12.25 8.60
CA ARG A 28 3.36 12.90 9.35
C ARG A 28 2.75 14.16 8.69
N ASN A 29 3.03 14.39 7.41
CA ASN A 29 2.42 15.45 6.59
C ASN A 29 1.34 14.94 5.61
N GLY A 30 0.92 13.67 5.73
CA GLY A 30 -0.10 13.07 4.86
C GLY A 30 0.34 12.73 3.43
N TYR A 31 1.63 12.84 3.09
CA TYR A 31 2.12 12.56 1.74
C TYR A 31 1.88 11.12 1.28
N ALA A 32 2.16 10.13 2.12
CA ALA A 32 1.88 8.72 1.80
C ALA A 32 0.40 8.49 1.50
N SER A 33 -0.50 9.05 2.32
CA SER A 33 -1.95 8.94 2.14
C SER A 33 -2.40 9.53 0.80
N LYS A 34 -1.88 10.70 0.41
CA LYS A 34 -2.22 11.34 -0.88
C LYS A 34 -1.78 10.50 -2.08
N VAL A 35 -0.55 9.99 -2.06
CA VAL A 35 -0.03 9.16 -3.16
C VAL A 35 -0.78 7.84 -3.24
N LEU A 36 -1.01 7.17 -2.11
CA LEU A 36 -1.77 5.93 -2.04
C LEU A 36 -3.22 6.11 -2.48
N TYR A 37 -3.88 7.19 -2.06
CA TYR A 37 -5.26 7.47 -2.46
C TYR A 37 -5.38 7.55 -3.98
N LYS A 38 -4.50 8.31 -4.63
CA LYS A 38 -4.49 8.43 -6.09
C LYS A 38 -4.20 7.09 -6.76
N LEU A 39 -3.17 6.36 -6.31
CA LEU A 39 -2.82 5.04 -6.82
C LEU A 39 -3.99 4.04 -6.71
N CYS A 40 -4.63 3.98 -5.55
CA CYS A 40 -5.75 3.06 -5.31
C CYS A 40 -6.96 3.44 -6.14
N LEU A 41 -7.29 4.73 -6.24
CA LEU A 41 -8.39 5.22 -7.06
C LEU A 41 -8.21 4.82 -8.53
N ASP A 42 -7.02 5.04 -9.09
CA ASP A 42 -6.72 4.70 -10.48
C ASP A 42 -6.81 3.18 -10.73
N ALA A 43 -6.30 2.38 -9.80
CA ALA A 43 -6.39 0.93 -9.87
C ALA A 43 -7.86 0.44 -9.78
N ILE A 44 -8.65 0.98 -8.85
CA ILE A 44 -10.07 0.64 -8.69
C ILE A 44 -10.88 1.03 -9.93
N GLN A 45 -10.63 2.22 -10.49
CA GLN A 45 -11.27 2.67 -11.73
C GLN A 45 -10.93 1.76 -12.92
N SER A 46 -9.76 1.12 -12.90
CA SER A 46 -9.38 0.10 -13.87
C SER A 46 -9.93 -1.31 -13.57
N GLY A 47 -10.85 -1.45 -12.61
CA GLY A 47 -11.51 -2.70 -12.25
C GLY A 47 -10.68 -3.61 -11.34
N LYS A 48 -9.68 -3.08 -10.62
CA LYS A 48 -8.81 -3.87 -9.74
C LYS A 48 -9.23 -3.82 -8.30
N VAL A 49 -9.00 -4.94 -7.61
CA VAL A 49 -8.99 -5.03 -6.15
C VAL A 49 -7.54 -5.04 -5.68
N LEU A 50 -7.22 -4.26 -4.64
CA LEU A 50 -5.86 -4.15 -4.12
C LEU A 50 -5.72 -4.82 -2.76
N TYR A 51 -4.57 -5.45 -2.53
CA TYR A 51 -4.13 -5.88 -1.21
C TYR A 51 -2.65 -5.53 -1.00
N LEU A 52 -2.17 -5.68 0.24
CA LEU A 52 -0.78 -5.41 0.59
C LEU A 52 -0.37 -6.16 1.85
N PHE A 53 0.93 -6.28 2.04
CA PHE A 53 1.55 -6.84 3.24
C PHE A 53 2.31 -5.75 3.99
N TYR A 54 2.22 -5.73 5.32
CA TYR A 54 2.98 -4.80 6.15
C TYR A 54 3.27 -5.38 7.52
N THR A 55 4.43 -5.05 8.08
CA THR A 55 4.82 -5.36 9.47
C THR A 55 4.90 -4.12 10.34
N ASN A 56 4.98 -2.92 9.74
CA ASN A 56 5.05 -1.66 10.46
C ASN A 56 3.64 -1.17 10.87
N PRO A 57 3.29 -1.15 12.17
CA PRO A 57 1.95 -0.75 12.61
C PRO A 57 1.61 0.71 12.24
N GLN A 58 2.61 1.61 12.17
CA GLN A 58 2.38 2.99 11.75
C GLN A 58 1.90 3.05 10.29
N ALA A 59 2.48 2.24 9.41
CA ALA A 59 2.01 2.10 8.02
C ALA A 59 0.61 1.49 7.99
N GLY A 60 0.34 0.51 8.86
CA GLY A 60 -0.99 -0.09 9.06
C GLY A 60 -2.11 0.94 9.24
N SER A 61 -1.87 1.96 10.07
CA SER A 61 -2.86 3.03 10.28
C SER A 61 -3.19 3.79 8.98
N VAL A 62 -2.22 4.05 8.12
CA VAL A 62 -2.44 4.73 6.83
C VAL A 62 -3.37 3.91 5.94
N TYR A 63 -3.13 2.61 5.84
CA TYR A 63 -3.96 1.71 5.03
C TYR A 63 -5.38 1.59 5.57
N GLN A 64 -5.56 1.49 6.89
CA GLN A 64 -6.87 1.44 7.52
C GLN A 64 -7.69 2.71 7.26
N HIS A 65 -7.07 3.89 7.34
CA HIS A 65 -7.74 5.16 7.02
C HIS A 65 -8.15 5.26 5.54
N LEU A 66 -7.44 4.59 4.64
CA LEU A 66 -7.77 4.52 3.22
C LEU A 66 -8.83 3.45 2.90
N GLY A 67 -9.31 2.70 3.89
CA GLY A 67 -10.37 1.71 3.74
C GLY A 67 -9.89 0.27 3.59
N PHE A 68 -8.58 0.00 3.64
CA PHE A 68 -8.10 -1.38 3.70
C PHE A 68 -8.57 -2.07 4.97
N ARG A 69 -8.88 -3.37 4.86
CA ARG A 69 -9.32 -4.22 5.97
C ARG A 69 -8.34 -5.38 6.15
N ASN A 70 -8.33 -5.96 7.35
CA ASN A 70 -7.51 -7.15 7.60
C ASN A 70 -8.06 -8.31 6.76
N GLY A 71 -7.21 -8.87 5.90
CA GLY A 71 -7.55 -10.02 5.03
C GLY A 71 -6.98 -11.36 5.51
N GLY A 72 -6.15 -11.37 6.56
CA GLY A 72 -5.49 -12.57 7.07
C GLY A 72 -4.04 -12.35 7.45
N GLU A 73 -3.45 -13.38 8.06
CA GLU A 73 -2.02 -13.41 8.41
C GLU A 73 -1.15 -13.87 7.24
N TRP A 74 0.10 -13.43 7.24
CA TRP A 74 1.09 -13.77 6.23
C TRP A 74 2.46 -13.89 6.89
N LYS A 75 3.37 -14.65 6.25
CA LYS A 75 4.75 -14.82 6.72
C LYS A 75 5.71 -14.81 5.55
N VAL A 76 6.89 -14.23 5.74
CA VAL A 76 8.04 -14.45 4.83
C VAL A 76 8.73 -15.74 5.26
N LEU A 77 8.92 -16.64 4.31
CA LEU A 77 9.76 -17.82 4.49
C LEU A 77 11.13 -17.54 3.87
N SER A 78 12.20 -17.84 4.60
CA SER A 78 13.57 -17.86 4.08
C SER A 78 14.06 -19.29 4.09
N LEU A 79 14.61 -19.76 2.98
CA LEU A 79 15.42 -20.98 2.96
C LEU A 79 16.78 -20.63 3.59
N LEU A 80 17.25 -21.49 4.50
CA LEU A 80 18.58 -21.40 5.10
C LEU A 80 19.65 -21.67 4.04
#